data_AF-A0A8H3NAX5-F1
#
_entry.id   AF-A0A8H3NAX5-F1
#
_cell.length_a   1.000
_cell.length_b   1.000
_cell.length_c   1.000
_cell.angle_alpha   90.00
_cell.angle_beta   90.00
_cell.angle_gamma   90.00
#
_symmetry.space_group_name_H-M   'P 1'
#
loop_
_entity.id
_entity.type
_entity.pdbx_description
1 polymer ?
#
loop_
_entity_poly.entity_id
_entity_poly.type
_entity_poly.pdbx_seq_one_letter_code
_entity_poly.pdbx_strand_id
1 'polypeptide(L)'
;MSAEDISALLGMDKVAAVKTYRAATEHALMRANFLVTDDLAVLQAFVLFLSLSSFTDEAKLVWPLTGIAQRLLTTDTTGSDCPVSQEIRHRLYWQLWYMDKRAVEDQGKSALDTTENTVSLPRNITDTVLDSGHTSSTMQDKGWTEASFLLIRLDIARTRSSLATAQSLYEKEQLIQQCHGRIKSRYLASCDGSQPIHWLAKHVSSVLIAEMWFEIHSAACSSTLGAMISSQGTRAKLFTTAVSIIDIPRRVHEDSQAKAWSWLLKGYLQFQPLLFVAAELLSRKMEDSLSVRAWEIAHTAFGRWPEETRRTRHGKLLDSLLKNSQERWRGAQQEAALATASLLTTPSSRCVCAGK
;
A
#
# COMPACT_ATOMS: atom_id res chain seq x y z
N MET A 1 2.78 12.90 -16.18
CA MET A 1 2.69 13.81 -17.33
C MET A 1 2.86 15.22 -16.84
N SER A 2 3.72 15.99 -17.51
CA SER A 2 3.89 17.42 -17.23
C SER A 2 2.60 18.18 -17.59
N ALA A 3 2.45 19.42 -17.12
CA ALA A 3 1.31 20.24 -17.52
C ALA A 3 1.31 20.51 -19.03
N GLU A 4 2.50 20.64 -19.62
CA GLU A 4 2.73 20.86 -21.05
C GLU A 4 2.31 19.65 -21.88
N ASP A 5 2.68 18.43 -21.47
CA ASP A 5 2.28 17.19 -22.16
C ASP A 5 0.76 17.03 -22.18
N ILE A 6 0.09 17.41 -21.08
CA ILE A 6 -1.36 17.29 -20.95
C ILE A 6 -2.06 18.31 -21.86
N SER A 7 -1.57 19.54 -21.87
CA SER A 7 -2.12 20.57 -22.75
C SER A 7 -1.87 20.24 -24.22
N ALA A 8 -0.72 19.66 -24.56
CA ALA A 8 -0.41 19.23 -25.92
C ALA A 8 -1.28 18.03 -26.37
N LEU A 9 -1.55 17.08 -25.48
CA LEU A 9 -2.33 15.88 -25.80
C LEU A 9 -3.84 16.13 -25.82
N LEU A 10 -4.36 16.91 -24.86
CA LEU A 10 -5.79 17.08 -24.62
C LEU A 10 -6.32 18.47 -24.99
N GLY A 11 -5.45 19.41 -25.36
CA GLY A 11 -5.85 20.78 -25.72
C GLY A 11 -6.38 21.62 -24.55
N MET A 12 -6.23 21.17 -23.31
CA MET A 12 -6.72 21.84 -22.11
C MET A 12 -5.85 21.52 -20.89
N ASP A 13 -5.96 22.31 -19.82
CA ASP A 13 -5.24 22.03 -18.59
C ASP A 13 -5.74 20.75 -17.90
N LYS A 14 -4.91 20.17 -17.03
CA LYS A 14 -5.21 18.91 -16.34
C LYS A 14 -6.51 18.94 -15.53
N VAL A 15 -6.78 20.04 -14.83
CA VAL A 15 -7.95 20.15 -13.95
C VAL A 15 -9.21 20.21 -14.80
N ALA A 16 -9.19 21.02 -15.87
CA ALA A 16 -10.27 21.07 -16.85
C ALA A 16 -10.49 19.71 -17.56
N ALA A 17 -9.42 19.02 -17.96
CA ALA A 17 -9.51 17.70 -18.59
C ALA A 17 -10.18 16.68 -17.69
N VAL A 18 -9.71 16.54 -16.44
CA VAL A 18 -10.27 15.58 -15.49
C VAL A 18 -11.76 15.88 -15.24
N LYS A 19 -12.13 17.16 -15.07
CA LYS A 19 -13.53 17.56 -14.88
C LYS A 19 -14.40 17.24 -16.11
N THR A 20 -13.90 17.55 -17.30
CA THR A 20 -14.62 17.34 -18.57
C THR A 20 -14.84 15.85 -18.85
N TYR A 21 -13.79 15.02 -18.81
CA TYR A 21 -13.91 13.59 -19.09
C TYR A 21 -14.71 12.85 -18.02
N ARG A 22 -14.64 13.29 -16.76
CA ARG A 22 -15.52 12.78 -15.71
C ARG A 22 -16.98 13.04 -16.03
N ALA A 23 -17.36 14.29 -16.28
CA ALA A 23 -18.74 14.66 -16.60
C ALA A 23 -19.24 13.94 -17.86
N ALA A 24 -18.40 13.83 -18.89
CA ALA A 24 -18.73 13.07 -20.10
C ALA A 24 -18.98 11.57 -19.81
N THR A 25 -18.18 10.97 -18.94
CA THR A 25 -18.35 9.57 -18.52
C THR A 25 -19.63 9.37 -17.72
N GLU A 26 -19.93 10.26 -16.78
CA GLU A 26 -21.19 10.25 -16.01
C GLU A 26 -22.41 10.38 -16.95
N HIS A 27 -22.37 11.31 -17.90
CA HIS A 27 -23.43 11.47 -18.89
C HIS A 27 -23.58 10.24 -19.79
N ALA A 28 -22.48 9.61 -20.21
CA ALA A 28 -22.51 8.39 -21.02
C ALA A 28 -23.12 7.21 -20.26
N LEU A 29 -22.73 7.00 -19.00
CA LEU A 29 -23.30 5.96 -18.13
C LEU A 29 -24.81 6.17 -17.91
N MET A 30 -25.23 7.40 -17.66
CA MET A 30 -26.64 7.75 -17.50
C MET A 30 -27.45 7.48 -18.78
N ARG A 31 -26.91 7.85 -19.95
CA ARG A 31 -27.55 7.57 -21.25
C ARG A 31 -27.63 6.08 -21.56
N ALA A 32 -26.63 5.30 -21.13
CA ALA A 32 -26.62 3.85 -21.25
C ALA A 32 -27.54 3.15 -20.22
N ASN A 33 -28.23 3.91 -19.36
CA ASN A 33 -29.10 3.42 -18.31
C ASN A 33 -28.42 2.33 -17.45
N PHE A 34 -27.19 2.63 -16.99
CA PHE A 34 -26.29 1.67 -16.35
C PHE A 34 -26.88 0.92 -15.13
N LEU A 35 -27.96 1.42 -14.53
CA LEU A 35 -28.66 0.79 -13.41
C LEU A 35 -29.62 -0.34 -13.82
N VAL A 36 -29.89 -0.50 -15.11
CA VAL A 36 -30.89 -1.45 -15.62
C VAL A 36 -30.35 -2.31 -16.78
N THR A 37 -29.25 -1.91 -17.40
CA THR A 37 -28.67 -2.63 -18.54
C THR A 37 -27.97 -3.93 -18.11
N ASP A 38 -28.10 -4.96 -18.96
CA ASP A 38 -27.33 -6.21 -18.86
C ASP A 38 -26.04 -6.17 -19.73
N ASP A 39 -25.71 -5.01 -20.30
CA ASP A 39 -24.50 -4.84 -21.11
C ASP A 39 -23.25 -4.86 -20.22
N LEU A 40 -22.46 -5.93 -20.37
CA LEU A 40 -21.22 -6.14 -19.64
C LEU A 40 -20.21 -5.01 -19.86
N ALA A 41 -20.16 -4.40 -21.04
CA ALA A 41 -19.25 -3.29 -21.32
C ALA A 41 -19.65 -2.03 -20.53
N VAL A 42 -20.95 -1.79 -20.35
CA VAL A 42 -21.45 -0.70 -19.51
C VAL A 42 -21.10 -0.95 -18.04
N LEU A 43 -21.25 -2.19 -17.57
CA LEU A 43 -20.86 -2.56 -16.20
C LEU A 43 -19.34 -2.44 -15.98
N GLN A 44 -18.52 -2.89 -16.94
CA GLN A 44 -17.07 -2.69 -16.91
C GLN A 44 -16.71 -1.20 -16.81
N ALA A 45 -17.31 -0.36 -17.66
CA ALA A 45 -17.09 1.09 -17.65
C ALA A 45 -17.46 1.70 -16.29
N PHE A 46 -18.58 1.26 -15.70
CA PHE A 46 -19.01 1.71 -14.37
C PHE A 46 -18.00 1.31 -13.28
N VAL A 47 -17.52 0.06 -13.25
CA VAL A 47 -16.53 -0.41 -12.27
C VAL A 47 -15.18 0.32 -12.42
N LEU A 48 -14.75 0.61 -13.65
CA LEU A 48 -13.56 1.41 -13.91
C LEU A 48 -13.72 2.85 -13.40
N PHE A 49 -14.87 3.46 -13.67
CA PHE A 49 -15.20 4.79 -13.17
C PHE A 49 -15.17 4.85 -11.64
N LEU A 50 -15.74 3.85 -10.94
CA LEU A 50 -15.69 3.76 -9.48
C LEU A 50 -14.26 3.57 -8.97
N SER A 51 -13.48 2.70 -9.61
CA SER A 51 -12.10 2.42 -9.23
C SER A 51 -11.24 3.68 -9.29
N LEU A 52 -11.41 4.50 -10.33
CA LEU A 52 -10.69 5.78 -10.47
C LEU A 52 -11.22 6.85 -9.52
N SER A 53 -12.54 6.91 -9.32
CA SER A 53 -13.19 7.89 -8.44
C SER A 53 -12.76 7.75 -6.99
N SER A 54 -12.30 6.56 -6.57
CA SER A 54 -11.76 6.32 -5.23
C SER A 54 -10.53 7.18 -4.88
N PHE A 55 -9.84 7.73 -5.89
CA PHE A 55 -8.67 8.60 -5.74
C PHE A 55 -9.00 10.09 -5.93
N THR A 56 -10.29 10.45 -5.94
CA THR A 56 -10.77 11.84 -6.09
C THR A 56 -11.51 12.31 -4.84
N ASP A 57 -11.86 13.60 -4.78
CA ASP A 57 -12.55 14.22 -3.63
C ASP A 57 -13.93 13.61 -3.32
N GLU A 58 -14.47 12.79 -4.22
CA GLU A 58 -15.78 12.12 -4.10
C GLU A 58 -15.70 10.67 -3.61
N ALA A 59 -14.57 10.26 -3.01
CA ALA A 59 -14.36 8.90 -2.49
C ALA A 59 -15.49 8.39 -1.56
N LYS A 60 -16.26 9.30 -0.94
CA LYS A 60 -17.43 8.96 -0.09
C LYS A 60 -18.57 8.29 -0.87
N LEU A 61 -18.79 8.67 -2.13
CA LEU A 61 -19.86 8.12 -2.99
C LEU A 61 -19.49 6.76 -3.58
N VAL A 62 -18.20 6.45 -3.65
CA VAL A 62 -17.69 5.21 -4.25
C VAL A 62 -18.26 3.99 -3.53
N TRP A 63 -18.26 3.97 -2.19
CA TRP A 63 -18.70 2.78 -1.45
C TRP A 63 -20.19 2.42 -1.65
N PRO A 64 -21.16 3.35 -1.52
CA PRO A 64 -22.55 3.05 -1.86
C PRO A 64 -22.72 2.55 -3.31
N LEU A 65 -22.03 3.18 -4.27
CA LEU A 65 -22.10 2.80 -5.67
C LEU A 65 -21.46 1.43 -5.96
N THR A 66 -20.39 1.06 -5.24
CA THR A 66 -19.82 -0.30 -5.27
C THR A 66 -20.88 -1.34 -4.89
N GLY A 67 -21.68 -1.08 -3.85
CA GLY A 67 -22.78 -1.97 -3.46
C GLY A 67 -23.88 -2.06 -4.52
N ILE A 68 -24.14 -1.00 -5.28
CA ILE A 68 -25.07 -1.04 -6.43
C ILE A 68 -24.48 -1.88 -7.56
N ALA A 69 -23.23 -1.63 -7.94
CA ALA A 69 -22.53 -2.37 -8.98
C ALA A 69 -22.48 -3.88 -8.70
N GLN A 70 -22.26 -4.27 -7.44
CA GLN A 70 -22.30 -5.68 -7.03
C GLN A 70 -23.68 -6.31 -7.26
N ARG A 71 -24.76 -5.60 -6.92
CA ARG A 71 -26.13 -6.10 -7.15
C ARG A 71 -26.41 -6.31 -8.63
N LEU A 72 -26.05 -5.33 -9.47
CA LEU A 72 -26.19 -5.41 -10.92
C LEU A 72 -25.47 -6.64 -11.50
N LEU A 73 -24.25 -6.91 -11.03
CA LEU A 73 -23.49 -8.07 -11.45
C LEU A 73 -24.12 -9.41 -11.01
N THR A 74 -24.76 -9.45 -9.84
CA THR A 74 -25.40 -10.67 -9.32
C THR A 74 -26.78 -10.97 -9.91
N THR A 75 -27.51 -9.93 -10.34
CA THR A 75 -28.83 -10.09 -10.98
C THR A 75 -28.75 -10.51 -12.45
N ASP A 76 -27.58 -10.32 -13.06
CA ASP A 76 -27.31 -10.72 -14.43
C ASP A 76 -27.19 -12.27 -14.51
N THR A 77 -28.35 -12.90 -14.64
CA THR A 77 -28.55 -14.36 -14.77
C THR A 77 -28.32 -14.85 -16.20
N THR A 78 -27.94 -13.97 -17.14
CA THR A 78 -27.62 -14.39 -18.50
C THR A 78 -26.26 -15.08 -18.47
N GLY A 79 -26.27 -16.40 -18.30
CA GLY A 79 -25.11 -17.24 -18.50
C GLY A 79 -24.62 -17.07 -19.92
N SER A 80 -23.68 -16.15 -20.14
CA SER A 80 -22.97 -16.11 -21.41
C SER A 80 -22.16 -17.40 -21.48
N ASP A 81 -22.46 -18.26 -22.45
CA ASP A 81 -21.65 -19.46 -22.74
C ASP A 81 -20.22 -19.09 -23.18
N CYS A 82 -19.96 -17.80 -23.43
CA CYS A 82 -18.64 -17.30 -23.79
C CYS A 82 -17.69 -17.29 -22.58
N PRO A 83 -16.56 -18.02 -22.63
CA PRO A 83 -15.56 -18.04 -21.55
C PRO A 83 -15.00 -16.65 -21.22
N VAL A 84 -14.89 -15.76 -22.22
CA VAL A 84 -14.37 -14.40 -22.06
C VAL A 84 -15.29 -13.56 -21.16
N SER A 85 -16.58 -13.54 -21.47
CA SER A 85 -17.58 -12.81 -20.70
C SER A 85 -17.65 -13.33 -19.25
N GLN A 86 -17.52 -14.64 -19.04
CA GLN A 86 -17.50 -15.24 -17.70
C GLN A 86 -16.29 -14.79 -16.88
N GLU A 87 -15.09 -14.84 -17.46
CA GLU A 87 -13.87 -14.39 -16.76
C GLU A 87 -13.91 -12.88 -16.48
N ILE A 88 -14.43 -12.06 -17.41
CA ILE A 88 -14.64 -10.63 -17.18
C ILE A 88 -15.57 -10.42 -15.98
N ARG A 89 -16.71 -11.11 -15.92
CA ARG A 89 -17.65 -11.02 -14.79
C ARG A 89 -16.97 -11.41 -13.48
N HIS A 90 -16.18 -12.48 -13.47
CA HIS A 90 -15.39 -12.88 -12.30
C HIS A 90 -14.40 -11.78 -11.88
N ARG A 91 -13.65 -11.20 -12.81
CA ARG A 91 -12.71 -10.10 -12.51
C ARG A 91 -13.43 -8.88 -11.94
N LEU A 92 -14.59 -8.52 -12.48
CA LEU A 92 -15.43 -7.42 -11.96
C LEU A 92 -15.96 -7.71 -10.55
N TYR A 93 -16.47 -8.92 -10.31
CA TYR A 93 -16.95 -9.34 -9.00
C TYR A 93 -15.87 -9.17 -7.94
N TRP A 94 -14.67 -9.70 -8.21
CA TRP A 94 -13.58 -9.65 -7.27
C TRP A 94 -12.99 -8.25 -7.09
N GLN A 95 -12.98 -7.42 -8.13
CA GLN A 95 -12.61 -6.00 -7.99
C GLN A 95 -13.59 -5.27 -7.08
N LEU A 96 -14.90 -5.45 -7.27
CA LEU A 96 -15.92 -4.84 -6.42
C LEU A 96 -15.86 -5.36 -4.98
N TRP A 97 -15.66 -6.67 -4.80
CA TRP A 97 -15.44 -7.28 -3.48
C TRP A 97 -14.23 -6.65 -2.78
N TYR A 98 -13.12 -6.50 -3.48
CA TYR A 98 -11.92 -5.86 -2.92
C TYR A 98 -12.19 -4.40 -2.53
N MET A 99 -12.92 -3.64 -3.37
CA MET A 99 -13.29 -2.26 -3.06
C MET A 99 -14.17 -2.15 -1.81
N ASP A 100 -15.12 -3.06 -1.62
CA ASP A 100 -15.95 -3.10 -0.41
C ASP A 100 -15.11 -3.41 0.83
N LYS A 101 -14.26 -4.45 0.78
CA LYS A 101 -13.33 -4.77 1.89
C LYS A 101 -12.40 -3.62 2.21
N ARG A 102 -11.85 -2.95 1.18
CA ARG A 102 -10.95 -1.81 1.40
C ARG A 102 -11.68 -0.61 2.01
N ALA A 103 -12.94 -0.38 1.65
CA ALA A 103 -13.74 0.68 2.26
C ALA A 103 -14.05 0.41 3.75
N VAL A 104 -14.24 -0.86 4.13
CA VAL A 104 -14.37 -1.28 5.54
C VAL A 104 -13.09 -0.96 6.31
N GLU A 105 -11.93 -1.30 5.75
CA GLU A 105 -10.61 -1.03 6.35
C GLU A 105 -10.35 0.47 6.52
N ASP A 106 -10.47 1.25 5.45
CA ASP A 106 -10.06 2.65 5.43
C ASP A 106 -11.10 3.58 6.11
N GLN A 107 -12.39 3.20 6.11
CA GLN A 107 -13.48 4.08 6.54
C GLN A 107 -14.30 3.52 7.71
N GLY A 108 -13.95 2.34 8.26
CA GLY A 108 -14.64 1.73 9.40
C GLY A 108 -16.09 1.33 9.11
N LYS A 109 -16.40 1.02 7.84
CA LYS A 109 -17.75 0.68 7.38
C LYS A 109 -18.09 -0.78 7.65
N SER A 110 -19.37 -1.16 7.55
CA SER A 110 -19.76 -2.57 7.58
C SER A 110 -19.52 -3.19 6.22
N ALA A 111 -18.92 -4.39 6.19
CA ALA A 111 -18.81 -5.16 4.95
C ALA A 111 -20.20 -5.59 4.47
N LEU A 112 -20.34 -5.79 3.16
CA LEU A 112 -21.47 -6.53 2.62
C LEU A 112 -21.31 -8.02 2.94
N ASP A 113 -22.42 -8.69 3.25
CA ASP A 113 -22.46 -10.14 3.47
C ASP A 113 -22.22 -10.87 2.14
N THR A 114 -20.95 -10.98 1.75
CA THR A 114 -20.52 -11.75 0.58
C THR A 114 -19.98 -13.10 1.03
N THR A 115 -20.51 -14.18 0.48
CA THR A 115 -19.99 -15.53 0.71
C THR A 115 -18.65 -15.70 -0.02
N GLU A 116 -17.54 -15.37 0.67
CA GLU A 116 -16.16 -15.54 0.16
C GLU A 116 -15.87 -16.97 -0.33
N ASN A 117 -16.67 -17.95 0.07
CA ASN A 117 -16.44 -19.38 -0.16
C ASN A 117 -17.18 -19.97 -1.38
N THR A 118 -18.04 -19.20 -2.07
CA THR A 118 -18.85 -19.76 -3.18
C THR A 118 -18.25 -19.47 -4.56
N VAL A 119 -17.50 -18.37 -4.71
CA VAL A 119 -16.96 -17.93 -6.01
C VAL A 119 -15.47 -18.25 -6.11
N SER A 120 -15.03 -18.84 -7.22
CA SER A 120 -13.63 -19.12 -7.49
C SER A 120 -12.84 -17.83 -7.77
N LEU A 121 -11.54 -17.80 -7.45
CA LEU A 121 -10.68 -16.66 -7.77
C LEU A 121 -10.50 -16.49 -9.29
N PRO A 122 -10.25 -15.25 -9.78
CA PRO A 122 -9.97 -15.02 -11.19
C PRO A 122 -8.73 -15.80 -11.65
N ARG A 123 -8.67 -16.13 -12.93
CA ARG A 123 -7.54 -16.89 -13.47
C ARG A 123 -6.38 -15.95 -13.76
N ASN A 124 -5.16 -16.37 -13.41
CA ASN A 124 -3.92 -15.67 -13.82
C ASN A 124 -3.59 -16.03 -15.27
N ILE A 125 -4.28 -15.41 -16.22
CA ILE A 125 -4.12 -15.62 -17.67
C ILE A 125 -4.03 -14.28 -18.39
N THR A 126 -3.24 -14.24 -19.46
CA THR A 126 -3.12 -13.08 -20.35
C THR A 126 -4.37 -12.88 -21.19
N ASP A 127 -4.66 -11.63 -21.57
CA ASP A 127 -5.83 -11.30 -22.39
C ASP A 127 -5.79 -11.99 -23.77
N THR A 128 -4.59 -12.26 -24.34
CA THR A 128 -4.45 -13.05 -25.57
C THR A 128 -4.92 -14.50 -25.42
N VAL A 129 -4.66 -15.12 -24.27
CA VAL A 129 -5.13 -16.47 -23.94
C VAL A 129 -6.64 -16.44 -23.73
N LEU A 130 -7.14 -15.41 -23.06
CA LEU A 130 -8.56 -15.20 -22.84
C LEU A 130 -9.32 -15.11 -24.17
N ASP A 131 -8.87 -14.25 -25.09
CA ASP A 131 -9.49 -14.02 -26.39
C ASP A 131 -9.45 -15.26 -27.31
N SER A 132 -8.42 -16.09 -27.17
CA SER A 132 -8.29 -17.32 -27.96
C SER A 132 -9.30 -18.42 -27.60
N GLY A 133 -10.02 -18.28 -26.48
CA GLY A 133 -10.97 -19.31 -25.99
C GLY A 133 -10.31 -20.61 -25.54
N HIS A 134 -8.99 -20.76 -25.68
CA HIS A 134 -8.23 -21.95 -25.27
C HIS A 134 -7.90 -21.92 -23.77
N THR A 135 -8.93 -21.92 -22.93
CA THR A 135 -8.76 -21.92 -21.47
C THR A 135 -8.55 -23.33 -20.93
N SER A 136 -7.50 -24.04 -21.34
CA SER A 136 -7.17 -25.33 -20.72
C SER A 136 -6.94 -25.13 -19.21
N SER A 137 -7.53 -25.99 -18.38
CA SER A 137 -7.56 -25.88 -16.90
C SER A 137 -6.16 -25.81 -16.25
N THR A 138 -5.13 -26.23 -16.99
CA THR A 138 -3.73 -26.36 -16.53
C THR A 138 -2.87 -25.12 -16.71
N MET A 139 -3.31 -24.09 -17.45
CA MET A 139 -2.54 -22.85 -17.63
C MET A 139 -2.89 -21.84 -16.53
N GLN A 140 -2.48 -22.13 -15.30
CA GLN A 140 -2.13 -21.03 -14.39
C GLN A 140 -0.72 -20.63 -14.77
N ASP A 141 -0.59 -19.59 -15.58
CA ASP A 141 0.72 -19.12 -15.99
C ASP A 141 1.51 -18.73 -14.72
N LYS A 142 2.67 -19.37 -14.57
CA LYS A 142 3.66 -18.96 -13.58
C LYS A 142 4.28 -17.69 -14.11
N GLY A 143 3.76 -16.54 -13.69
CA GLY A 143 4.28 -15.25 -14.12
C GLY A 143 3.29 -14.11 -14.02
N TRP A 144 3.74 -12.96 -14.48
CA TRP A 144 3.00 -11.72 -14.52
C TRP A 144 2.03 -11.72 -15.71
N THR A 145 0.78 -11.38 -15.43
CA THR A 145 -0.30 -11.15 -16.40
C THR A 145 -1.06 -9.88 -16.02
N GLU A 146 -1.96 -9.43 -16.87
CA GLU A 146 -2.86 -8.30 -16.63
C GLU A 146 -3.71 -8.50 -15.36
N ALA A 147 -4.03 -9.74 -14.99
CA ALA A 147 -4.76 -10.08 -13.77
C ALA A 147 -3.90 -10.07 -12.49
N SER A 148 -2.56 -10.12 -12.61
CA SER A 148 -1.65 -10.29 -11.47
C SER A 148 -1.81 -9.20 -10.41
N PHE A 149 -2.02 -7.93 -10.82
CA PHE A 149 -2.17 -6.85 -9.86
C PHE A 149 -3.46 -6.96 -9.02
N LEU A 150 -4.57 -7.36 -9.65
CA LEU A 150 -5.81 -7.68 -8.95
C LEU A 150 -5.59 -8.86 -7.99
N LEU A 151 -4.98 -9.95 -8.47
CA LEU A 151 -4.76 -11.15 -7.68
C LEU A 151 -3.88 -10.91 -6.45
N ILE A 152 -2.85 -10.08 -6.56
CA ILE A 152 -2.04 -9.64 -5.40
C ILE A 152 -2.92 -8.98 -4.35
N ARG A 153 -3.80 -8.05 -4.75
CA ARG A 153 -4.72 -7.36 -3.82
C ARG A 153 -5.71 -8.33 -3.17
N LEU A 154 -6.21 -9.30 -3.92
CA LEU A 154 -7.09 -10.35 -3.40
C LEU A 154 -6.39 -11.27 -2.41
N ASP A 155 -5.16 -11.70 -2.70
CA ASP A 155 -4.35 -12.52 -1.80
C ASP A 155 -4.18 -11.83 -0.43
N ILE A 156 -3.91 -10.53 -0.45
CA ILE A 156 -3.75 -9.70 0.75
C ILE A 156 -5.08 -9.56 1.50
N ALA A 157 -6.15 -9.11 0.82
CA ALA A 157 -7.45 -8.89 1.44
C ALA A 157 -8.02 -10.17 2.06
N ARG A 158 -7.91 -11.33 1.38
CA ARG A 158 -8.32 -12.62 1.93
C ARG A 158 -7.48 -13.05 3.12
N THR A 159 -6.15 -12.86 3.05
CA THR A 159 -5.28 -13.15 4.19
C THR A 159 -5.69 -12.31 5.39
N ARG A 160 -6.00 -11.02 5.19
CA ARG A 160 -6.48 -10.13 6.24
C ARG A 160 -7.81 -10.58 6.84
N SER A 161 -8.79 -11.01 6.02
CA SER A 161 -10.01 -11.65 6.52
C SER A 161 -9.70 -12.84 7.44
N SER A 162 -8.74 -13.69 7.08
CA SER A 162 -8.32 -14.83 7.92
C SER A 162 -7.62 -14.42 9.22
N LEU A 163 -7.03 -13.22 9.31
CA LEU A 163 -6.43 -12.72 10.56
C LEU A 163 -7.49 -12.45 11.63
N ALA A 164 -8.73 -12.17 11.25
CA ALA A 164 -9.83 -11.94 12.18
C ALA A 164 -10.24 -13.23 12.91
N THR A 165 -10.10 -14.39 12.27
CA THR A 165 -10.44 -15.70 12.82
C THR A 165 -9.28 -16.41 13.50
N ALA A 166 -8.03 -16.00 13.23
CA ALA A 166 -6.83 -16.58 13.81
C ALA A 166 -6.76 -16.32 15.33
N GLN A 167 -6.41 -17.36 16.09
CA GLN A 167 -6.51 -17.37 17.55
C GLN A 167 -5.25 -16.83 18.24
N SER A 168 -4.09 -16.99 17.62
CA SER A 168 -2.80 -16.61 18.21
C SER A 168 -2.05 -15.59 17.36
N LEU A 169 -1.20 -14.79 18.01
CA LEU A 169 -0.29 -13.89 17.30
C LEU A 169 0.62 -14.68 16.34
N TYR A 170 1.16 -15.81 16.79
CA TYR A 170 2.01 -16.67 15.96
C TYR A 170 1.31 -17.14 14.67
N GLU A 171 0.05 -17.57 14.77
CA GLU A 171 -0.76 -17.96 13.61
C GLU A 171 -0.96 -16.78 12.65
N LYS A 172 -1.26 -15.59 13.18
CA LYS A 172 -1.37 -14.36 12.39
C LYS A 172 -0.08 -14.02 11.65
N GLU A 173 1.07 -14.10 12.33
CA GLU A 173 2.38 -13.89 11.73
C GLU A 173 2.66 -14.89 10.59
N GLN A 174 2.32 -16.17 10.79
CA GLN A 174 2.46 -17.21 9.77
C GLN A 174 1.60 -16.94 8.54
N LEU A 175 0.34 -16.54 8.72
CA LEU A 175 -0.57 -16.19 7.62
C LEU A 175 0.00 -15.04 6.77
N ILE A 176 0.52 -13.99 7.41
CA ILE A 176 1.13 -12.86 6.70
C ILE A 176 2.41 -13.31 5.95
N GLN A 177 3.26 -14.12 6.58
CA GLN A 177 4.47 -14.66 5.94
C GLN A 177 4.13 -15.52 4.71
N GLN A 178 3.14 -16.39 4.81
CA GLN A 178 2.68 -17.22 3.71
C GLN A 178 2.10 -16.39 2.57
N CYS A 179 1.33 -15.35 2.87
CA CYS A 179 0.81 -14.40 1.88
C CYS A 179 1.95 -13.70 1.13
N HIS A 180 2.93 -13.17 1.85
CA HIS A 180 4.12 -12.56 1.25
C HIS A 180 4.87 -13.57 0.35
N GLY A 181 5.04 -14.81 0.81
CA GLY A 181 5.66 -15.89 0.03
C GLY A 181 4.90 -16.23 -1.25
N ARG A 182 3.57 -16.34 -1.20
CA ARG A 182 2.72 -16.55 -2.38
C ARG A 182 2.85 -15.41 -3.38
N ILE A 183 2.71 -14.16 -2.94
CA ILE A 183 2.79 -12.98 -3.81
C ILE A 183 4.14 -12.90 -4.50
N LYS A 184 5.22 -13.12 -3.74
CA LYS A 184 6.58 -13.09 -4.26
C LYS A 184 6.82 -14.19 -5.30
N SER A 185 6.44 -15.42 -4.98
CA SER A 185 6.72 -16.57 -5.86
C SER A 185 5.83 -16.63 -7.10
N ARG A 186 4.55 -16.26 -6.98
CA ARG A 186 3.57 -16.40 -8.08
C ARG A 186 3.58 -15.24 -9.06
N TYR A 187 3.75 -14.00 -8.57
CA TYR A 187 3.61 -12.81 -9.40
C TYR A 187 4.93 -12.04 -9.51
N LEU A 188 5.50 -11.64 -8.37
CA LEU A 188 6.62 -10.69 -8.36
C LEU A 188 7.96 -11.28 -8.83
N ALA A 189 8.12 -12.60 -8.83
CA ALA A 189 9.33 -13.27 -9.31
C ALA A 189 9.63 -12.99 -10.79
N SER A 190 8.57 -12.78 -11.58
CA SER A 190 8.65 -12.45 -13.01
C SER A 190 8.68 -10.95 -13.31
N CYS A 191 8.54 -10.10 -12.28
CA CYS A 191 8.58 -8.64 -12.44
C CYS A 191 10.02 -8.14 -12.58
N ASP A 192 10.48 -7.99 -13.81
CA ASP A 192 11.79 -7.45 -14.20
C ASP A 192 11.94 -5.92 -14.02
N GLY A 193 10.83 -5.20 -13.77
CA GLY A 193 10.82 -3.74 -13.70
C GLY A 193 10.77 -3.01 -15.05
N SER A 194 10.55 -3.72 -16.16
CA SER A 194 10.39 -3.11 -17.49
C SER A 194 9.09 -2.32 -17.63
N GLN A 195 8.03 -2.74 -16.93
CA GLN A 195 6.73 -2.09 -16.96
C GLN A 195 6.48 -1.27 -15.68
N PRO A 196 5.85 -0.08 -15.77
CA PRO A 196 5.53 0.73 -14.60
C PRO A 196 4.67 -0.02 -13.58
N ILE A 197 3.78 -0.90 -14.04
CA ILE A 197 2.90 -1.68 -13.17
C ILE A 197 3.67 -2.67 -12.28
N HIS A 198 4.82 -3.17 -12.73
CA HIS A 198 5.69 -4.03 -11.91
C HIS A 198 6.20 -3.29 -10.66
N TRP A 199 6.57 -2.02 -10.84
CA TRP A 199 6.96 -1.15 -9.74
C TRP A 199 5.79 -0.95 -8.78
N LEU A 200 4.61 -0.60 -9.30
CA LEU A 200 3.42 -0.39 -8.47
C LEU A 200 3.03 -1.65 -7.69
N ALA A 201 3.09 -2.82 -8.32
CA ALA A 201 2.73 -4.09 -7.70
C ALA A 201 3.66 -4.47 -6.54
N LYS A 202 4.98 -4.37 -6.75
CA LYS A 202 5.98 -4.53 -5.67
C LYS A 202 5.74 -3.55 -4.54
N HIS A 203 5.38 -2.32 -4.91
CA HIS A 203 5.16 -1.25 -3.96
C HIS A 203 3.91 -1.46 -3.10
N VAL A 204 2.74 -1.60 -3.74
CA VAL A 204 1.44 -1.81 -3.08
C VAL A 204 1.45 -3.09 -2.23
N SER A 205 2.04 -4.19 -2.73
CA SER A 205 2.16 -5.41 -1.92
C SER A 205 2.98 -5.18 -0.64
N SER A 206 4.11 -4.47 -0.73
CA SER A 206 4.94 -4.16 0.44
C SER A 206 4.20 -3.28 1.46
N VAL A 207 3.45 -2.28 0.98
CA VAL A 207 2.65 -1.39 1.84
C VAL A 207 1.56 -2.17 2.57
N LEU A 208 0.72 -2.88 1.82
CA LEU A 208 -0.44 -3.57 2.41
C LEU A 208 -0.04 -4.76 3.30
N ILE A 209 1.09 -5.44 3.00
CA ILE A 209 1.66 -6.45 3.90
C ILE A 209 2.16 -5.80 5.20
N ALA A 210 2.84 -4.65 5.10
CA ALA A 210 3.28 -3.92 6.29
C ALA A 210 2.09 -3.43 7.14
N GLU A 211 1.00 -2.99 6.52
CA GLU A 211 -0.26 -2.67 7.23
C GLU A 211 -0.76 -3.85 8.06
N MET A 212 -0.87 -5.06 7.49
CA MET A 212 -1.28 -6.25 8.25
C MET A 212 -0.36 -6.51 9.45
N TRP A 213 0.95 -6.32 9.30
CA TRP A 213 1.88 -6.45 10.42
C TRP A 213 1.61 -5.41 11.50
N PHE A 214 1.42 -4.13 11.13
CA PHE A 214 1.09 -3.09 12.09
C PHE A 214 -0.23 -3.35 12.79
N GLU A 215 -1.26 -3.84 12.08
CA GLU A 215 -2.57 -4.18 12.63
C GLU A 215 -2.46 -5.25 13.75
N ILE A 216 -1.79 -6.38 13.49
CA ILE A 216 -1.73 -7.49 14.45
C ILE A 216 -0.90 -7.14 15.70
N HIS A 217 0.10 -6.28 15.54
CA HIS A 217 0.97 -5.87 16.64
C HIS A 217 0.38 -4.68 17.41
N SER A 218 -0.33 -3.76 16.74
CA SER A 218 -1.05 -2.66 17.39
C SER A 218 -2.26 -3.15 18.19
N ALA A 219 -2.99 -4.17 17.73
CA ALA A 219 -4.15 -4.70 18.45
C ALA A 219 -3.76 -5.53 19.69
N ALA A 220 -2.57 -6.13 19.68
CA ALA A 220 -2.06 -6.93 20.79
C ALA A 220 -1.59 -6.10 21.99
N CYS A 221 -1.39 -4.78 21.84
CA CYS A 221 -0.85 -3.93 22.90
C CYS A 221 -1.59 -2.59 22.97
N SER A 222 -2.34 -2.39 24.05
CA SER A 222 -3.04 -1.14 24.38
C SER A 222 -2.10 -0.06 24.98
N SER A 223 -0.80 -0.33 25.13
CA SER A 223 0.18 0.62 25.65
C SER A 223 1.45 0.62 24.81
N THR A 224 1.75 1.79 24.25
CA THR A 224 3.04 2.22 23.68
C THR A 224 3.71 1.28 22.67
N LEU A 225 3.56 1.62 21.38
CA LEU A 225 4.03 0.92 20.17
C LEU A 225 5.48 0.40 20.15
N GLY A 226 6.31 0.78 21.13
CA GLY A 226 7.71 0.39 21.23
C GLY A 226 7.99 -1.04 21.70
N ALA A 227 7.01 -1.78 22.25
CA ALA A 227 7.24 -3.15 22.74
C ALA A 227 6.87 -4.26 21.73
N MET A 228 6.37 -3.92 20.54
CA MET A 228 5.29 -4.71 19.91
C MET A 228 5.63 -5.76 18.85
N ILE A 229 6.89 -6.07 18.51
CA ILE A 229 7.19 -7.19 17.58
C ILE A 229 8.08 -8.21 18.29
N SER A 230 7.55 -9.42 18.51
CA SER A 230 8.17 -10.47 19.34
C SER A 230 9.52 -10.95 18.79
N SER A 231 9.71 -10.91 17.47
CA SER A 231 10.97 -11.27 16.81
C SER A 231 11.78 -10.04 16.40
N GLN A 232 12.98 -9.91 16.95
CA GLN A 232 13.94 -8.87 16.57
C GLN A 232 14.21 -8.83 15.05
N GLY A 233 14.19 -10.00 14.39
CA GLY A 233 14.38 -10.11 12.94
C GLY A 233 13.20 -9.55 12.15
N THR A 234 11.96 -9.83 12.59
CA THR A 234 10.75 -9.26 11.98
C THR A 234 10.69 -7.76 12.18
N ARG A 235 11.06 -7.28 13.37
CA ARG A 235 11.13 -5.85 13.71
C ARG A 235 12.10 -5.08 12.82
N ALA A 236 13.30 -5.62 12.59
CA ALA A 236 14.29 -5.02 11.70
C ALA A 236 13.81 -4.96 10.23
N LYS A 237 13.16 -6.02 9.74
CA LYS A 237 12.57 -6.05 8.38
C LYS A 237 11.44 -5.05 8.25
N LEU A 238 10.56 -4.95 9.24
CA LEU A 238 9.47 -3.98 9.26
C LEU A 238 9.98 -2.55 9.34
N PHE A 239 11.05 -2.28 10.09
CA PHE A 239 11.66 -0.95 10.13
C PHE A 239 12.19 -0.54 8.76
N THR A 240 12.95 -1.41 8.10
CA THR A 240 13.45 -1.16 6.74
C THR A 240 12.31 -0.94 5.75
N THR A 241 11.25 -1.74 5.86
CA THR A 241 10.06 -1.63 5.01
C THR A 241 9.31 -0.32 5.28
N ALA A 242 9.12 0.06 6.54
CA ALA A 242 8.46 1.30 6.94
C ALA A 242 9.23 2.52 6.44
N VAL A 243 10.56 2.56 6.60
CA VAL A 243 11.41 3.63 6.04
C VAL A 243 11.24 3.72 4.52
N SER A 244 11.25 2.59 3.81
CA SER A 244 10.99 2.53 2.37
C SER A 244 9.61 3.11 2.02
N ILE A 245 8.56 2.75 2.76
CA ILE A 245 7.19 3.28 2.57
C ILE A 245 7.18 4.80 2.80
N ILE A 246 7.81 5.30 3.85
CA ILE A 246 7.83 6.74 4.15
C ILE A 246 8.55 7.53 3.03
N ASP A 247 9.55 6.91 2.42
CA ASP A 247 10.36 7.49 1.35
C ASP A 247 9.67 7.48 -0.04
N ILE A 248 8.44 6.97 -0.16
CA ILE A 248 7.72 6.87 -1.44
C ILE A 248 7.67 8.19 -2.21
N PRO A 249 7.28 9.35 -1.63
CA PRO A 249 7.10 10.54 -2.46
C PRO A 249 8.42 11.01 -3.09
N ARG A 250 9.56 10.74 -2.45
CA ARG A 250 10.89 10.96 -3.02
C ARG A 250 11.16 9.99 -4.17
N ARG A 251 10.93 8.69 -3.96
CA ARG A 251 11.10 7.66 -5.01
C ARG A 251 10.20 7.89 -6.22
N VAL A 252 8.96 8.34 -6.02
CA VAL A 252 8.03 8.72 -7.10
C VAL A 252 8.58 9.89 -7.91
N HIS A 253 9.36 10.78 -7.31
CA HIS A 253 10.00 11.89 -8.01
C HIS A 253 11.26 11.46 -8.79
N GLU A 254 12.01 10.48 -8.27
CA GLU A 254 13.30 10.07 -8.85
C GLU A 254 13.17 8.93 -9.86
N ASP A 255 12.28 7.97 -9.64
CA ASP A 255 12.13 6.75 -10.44
C ASP A 255 11.12 6.97 -11.58
N SER A 256 11.58 6.82 -12.82
CA SER A 256 10.76 6.96 -14.02
C SER A 256 9.53 6.03 -14.04
N GLN A 257 9.65 4.81 -13.52
CA GLN A 257 8.55 3.85 -13.46
C GLN A 257 7.52 4.26 -12.40
N ALA A 258 7.97 4.86 -11.31
CA ALA A 258 7.11 5.35 -10.23
C ALA A 258 6.34 6.64 -10.62
N LYS A 259 6.93 7.50 -11.46
CA LYS A 259 6.30 8.76 -11.95
C LYS A 259 4.93 8.52 -12.59
N ALA A 260 4.77 7.40 -13.31
CA ALA A 260 3.52 7.00 -13.94
C ALA A 260 2.35 6.86 -12.93
N TRP A 261 2.66 6.53 -11.68
CA TRP A 261 1.70 6.28 -10.61
C TRP A 261 1.61 7.42 -9.58
N SER A 262 2.24 8.56 -9.86
CA SER A 262 2.22 9.72 -8.98
C SER A 262 0.82 10.22 -8.64
N TRP A 263 -0.17 10.02 -9.51
CA TRP A 263 -1.57 10.37 -9.24
C TRP A 263 -2.23 9.43 -8.23
N LEU A 264 -1.86 8.15 -8.23
CA LEU A 264 -2.42 7.10 -7.37
C LEU A 264 -1.88 7.20 -5.93
N LEU A 265 -0.59 7.53 -5.79
CA LEU A 265 0.13 7.45 -4.51
C LEU A 265 0.08 8.73 -3.67
N LYS A 266 -0.57 9.80 -4.17
CA LYS A 266 -0.69 11.10 -3.46
C LYS A 266 -1.57 11.03 -2.20
N GLY A 267 -2.52 10.10 -2.14
CA GLY A 267 -3.52 10.03 -1.07
C GLY A 267 -3.13 9.16 0.14
N TYR A 268 -1.97 8.49 0.12
CA TYR A 268 -1.62 7.54 1.17
C TYR A 268 -1.06 8.24 2.42
N LEU A 269 -1.88 8.40 3.46
CA LEU A 269 -1.46 8.94 4.76
C LEU A 269 -0.66 7.88 5.53
N GLN A 270 0.67 7.99 5.52
CA GLN A 270 1.63 7.03 6.08
C GLN A 270 1.74 7.05 7.61
N PHE A 271 0.66 7.32 8.35
CA PHE A 271 0.71 7.49 9.81
C PHE A 271 1.35 6.29 10.52
N GLN A 272 0.90 5.07 10.23
CA GLN A 272 1.38 3.85 10.90
C GLN A 272 2.88 3.60 10.65
N PRO A 273 3.38 3.60 9.38
CA PRO A 273 4.81 3.55 9.12
C PRO A 273 5.62 4.65 9.84
N LEU A 274 5.15 5.90 9.80
CA LEU A 274 5.84 7.02 10.46
C LEU A 274 5.89 6.84 11.98
N LEU A 275 4.80 6.41 12.59
CA LEU A 275 4.71 6.16 14.02
C LEU A 275 5.66 5.06 14.44
N PHE A 276 5.68 3.96 13.68
CA PHE A 276 6.59 2.86 13.92
C PHE A 276 8.05 3.29 13.83
N VAL A 277 8.44 4.00 12.76
CA VAL A 277 9.81 4.49 12.61
C VAL A 277 10.18 5.46 13.73
N ALA A 278 9.32 6.42 14.07
CA ALA A 278 9.58 7.36 15.15
C ALA A 278 9.75 6.66 16.51
N ALA A 279 8.96 5.62 16.78
CA ALA A 279 9.08 4.82 17.99
C ALA A 279 10.38 3.97 18.02
N GLU A 280 10.75 3.34 16.90
CA GLU A 280 12.01 2.59 16.78
C GLU A 280 13.24 3.49 16.98
N LEU A 281 13.21 4.71 16.45
CA LEU A 281 14.32 5.65 16.56
C LEU A 281 14.59 6.09 18.01
N LEU A 282 13.65 5.88 18.93
CA LEU A 282 13.89 6.11 20.36
C LEU A 282 14.75 5.02 21.00
N SER A 283 14.76 3.80 20.48
CA SER A 283 15.49 2.66 21.08
C SER A 283 16.76 2.26 20.34
N ARG A 284 16.92 2.67 19.06
CA ARG A 284 18.08 2.32 18.23
C ARG A 284 19.30 3.18 18.54
N LYS A 285 20.49 2.59 18.37
CA LYS A 285 21.78 3.27 18.50
C LYS A 285 22.08 4.11 17.26
N MET A 286 22.67 5.29 17.47
CA MET A 286 22.88 6.31 16.44
C MET A 286 24.11 6.11 15.55
N GLU A 287 24.96 5.14 15.86
CA GLU A 287 26.10 4.74 15.01
C GLU A 287 25.63 4.01 13.74
N ASP A 288 24.38 3.55 13.72
CA ASP A 288 23.79 2.88 12.57
C ASP A 288 23.38 3.90 11.48
N SER A 289 24.10 3.90 10.36
CA SER A 289 23.81 4.74 9.19
C SER A 289 22.35 4.68 8.72
N LEU A 290 21.70 3.54 8.90
CA LEU A 290 20.29 3.34 8.56
C LEU A 290 19.35 4.09 9.51
N SER A 291 19.72 4.25 10.79
CA SER A 291 18.94 5.02 11.76
C SER A 291 19.02 6.52 11.50
N VAL A 292 20.19 7.03 11.09
CA VAL A 292 20.37 8.43 10.65
C VAL A 292 19.48 8.73 9.45
N ARG A 293 19.59 7.92 8.40
CA ARG A 293 18.80 8.06 7.17
C ARG A 293 17.29 7.94 7.43
N ALA A 294 16.88 7.01 8.30
CA ALA A 294 15.48 6.81 8.63
C ALA A 294 14.84 8.05 9.27
N TRP A 295 15.57 8.76 10.13
CA TRP A 295 15.09 9.99 10.74
C TRP A 295 14.95 11.13 9.74
N GLU A 296 15.92 11.33 8.84
CA GLU A 296 15.83 12.36 7.80
C GLU A 296 14.61 12.14 6.91
N ILE A 297 14.37 10.88 6.52
CA ILE A 297 13.20 10.47 5.75
C ILE A 297 11.91 10.73 6.54
N ALA A 298 11.85 10.32 7.81
CA ALA A 298 10.68 10.49 8.66
C ALA A 298 10.36 11.98 8.92
N HIS A 299 11.38 12.80 9.17
CA HIS A 299 11.24 14.23 9.39
C HIS A 299 10.74 14.93 8.12
N THR A 300 11.34 14.62 6.98
CA THR A 300 10.93 15.16 5.67
C THR A 300 9.50 14.76 5.34
N ALA A 301 9.12 13.50 5.57
CA ALA A 301 7.78 13.02 5.29
C ALA A 301 6.72 13.62 6.21
N PHE A 302 7.01 13.77 7.51
CA PHE A 302 6.11 14.47 8.44
C PHE A 302 5.94 15.94 8.07
N GLY A 303 7.00 16.60 7.60
CA GLY A 303 6.95 17.99 7.11
C GLY A 303 6.03 18.20 5.91
N ARG A 304 5.76 17.16 5.11
CA ARG A 304 4.83 17.21 3.96
C ARG A 304 3.36 17.14 4.36
N TRP A 305 3.06 16.79 5.62
CA TRP A 305 1.66 16.69 6.06
C TRP A 305 0.99 18.07 6.10
N PRO A 306 -0.27 18.19 5.64
CA PRO A 306 -1.05 19.41 5.80
C PRO A 306 -1.04 19.89 7.25
N GLU A 307 -1.06 21.21 7.43
CA GLU A 307 -0.95 21.80 8.77
C GLU A 307 -2.11 21.36 9.67
N GLU A 308 -3.31 21.26 9.11
CA GLU A 308 -4.50 20.74 9.77
C GLU A 308 -4.27 19.32 10.29
N THR A 309 -3.68 18.45 9.48
CA THR A 309 -3.36 17.07 9.85
C THR A 309 -2.31 17.01 10.95
N ARG A 310 -1.27 17.86 10.90
CA ARG A 310 -0.23 17.94 11.94
C ARG A 310 -0.78 18.41 13.29
N ARG A 311 -1.83 19.24 13.30
CA ARG A 311 -2.48 19.72 14.53
C ARG A 311 -3.38 18.68 15.22
N THR A 312 -3.72 17.58 14.54
CA THR A 312 -4.49 16.47 15.14
C THR A 312 -3.71 15.78 16.27
N ARG A 313 -4.41 14.97 17.09
CA ARG A 313 -3.77 14.14 18.14
C ARG A 313 -2.63 13.27 17.59
N HIS A 314 -2.83 12.69 16.40
CA HIS A 314 -1.88 11.81 15.74
C HIS A 314 -0.66 12.61 15.24
N GLY A 315 -0.89 13.80 14.68
CA GLY A 315 0.18 14.69 14.26
C GLY A 315 1.04 15.17 15.43
N LYS A 316 0.41 15.59 16.55
CA LYS A 316 1.13 16.00 17.77
C LYS A 316 1.94 14.87 18.40
N LEU A 317 1.41 13.64 18.39
CA LEU A 317 2.13 12.46 18.87
C LEU A 317 3.40 12.22 18.03
N LEU A 318 3.29 12.23 16.71
CA LEU A 318 4.44 12.07 15.82
C LEU A 318 5.48 13.17 16.01
N ASP A 319 5.05 14.43 16.09
CA ASP A 319 5.93 15.56 16.32
C ASP A 319 6.72 15.40 17.63
N SER A 320 6.03 15.00 18.70
CA SER A 320 6.65 14.70 20.00
C SER A 320 7.68 13.58 19.90
N LEU A 321 7.35 12.44 19.29
CA LEU A 321 8.27 11.31 19.15
C LEU A 321 9.51 11.67 18.32
N LEU A 322 9.32 12.40 17.21
CA LEU A 322 10.42 12.84 16.35
C LEU A 322 11.32 13.85 17.07
N LYS A 323 10.76 14.80 17.82
CA LYS A 323 11.53 15.75 18.65
C LYS A 323 12.30 15.04 19.76
N ASN A 324 11.65 14.14 20.50
CA ASN A 324 12.29 13.37 21.56
C ASN A 324 13.44 12.52 21.00
N SER A 325 13.26 11.94 19.81
CA SER A 325 14.36 11.25 19.13
C SER A 325 15.50 12.22 18.84
N GLN A 326 15.23 13.39 18.26
CA GLN A 326 16.24 14.41 17.96
C GLN A 326 16.99 14.94 19.19
N GLU A 327 16.30 15.19 20.30
CA GLU A 327 16.91 15.68 21.54
C GLU A 327 17.85 14.62 22.13
N ARG A 328 17.41 13.35 22.15
CA ARG A 328 18.24 12.23 22.55
C ARG A 328 19.48 12.09 21.66
N TRP A 329 19.36 12.39 20.37
CA TRP A 329 20.50 12.39 19.45
C TRP A 329 21.51 13.48 19.77
N ARG A 330 21.03 14.72 20.01
CA ARG A 330 21.91 15.84 20.38
C ARG A 330 22.64 15.58 21.69
N GLY A 331 21.96 15.01 22.68
CA GLY A 331 22.57 14.61 23.95
C GLY A 331 23.66 13.55 23.77
N ALA A 332 23.36 12.47 23.02
CA ALA A 332 24.33 11.40 22.77
C ALA A 332 25.56 11.89 21.97
N GLN A 333 25.39 12.81 21.01
CA GLN A 333 26.51 13.41 20.27
C GLN A 333 27.38 14.29 21.16
N GLN A 334 26.78 15.07 22.07
CA GLN A 334 27.52 15.87 23.05
C GLN A 334 28.31 14.99 24.02
N GLU A 335 27.70 13.91 24.55
CA GLU A 335 28.39 12.96 25.43
C GLU A 335 29.55 12.24 24.71
N ALA A 336 29.35 11.79 23.47
CA ALA A 336 30.41 11.16 22.68
C ALA A 336 31.56 12.13 22.37
N ALA A 337 31.25 13.39 22.03
CA ALA A 337 32.25 14.43 21.82
C ALA A 337 33.04 14.73 23.10
N LEU A 338 32.38 14.80 24.25
CA LEU A 338 33.02 14.99 25.56
C LEU A 338 33.89 13.80 25.96
N ALA A 339 33.45 12.56 25.71
CA ALA A 339 34.23 11.35 25.96
C ALA A 339 35.49 11.30 25.07
N THR A 340 35.35 11.66 23.79
CA THR A 340 36.47 11.72 22.84
C THR A 340 37.47 12.81 23.22
N ALA A 341 36.99 13.99 23.63
CA ALA A 341 37.83 15.06 24.15
C ALA A 341 38.58 14.63 25.42
N SER A 342 37.90 13.91 26.33
CA SER A 342 38.50 13.42 27.58
C SER A 342 39.62 12.40 27.33
N LEU A 343 39.46 11.51 26.34
CA LEU A 343 40.46 10.53 25.92
C LEU A 343 41.70 11.17 25.25
N LEU A 344 41.53 12.33 24.60
CA LEU A 344 42.63 13.11 24.02
C LEU A 344 43.40 13.92 25.08
N THR A 345 42.77 14.22 26.22
CA THR A 345 43.39 14.97 27.33
C THR A 345 44.07 14.10 28.40
N THR A 346 43.92 12.76 28.38
CA THR A 346 44.68 11.91 29.31
C THR A 346 46.16 11.85 28.90
N PRO A 347 47.09 12.35 29.74
CA PRO A 347 48.51 12.28 29.41
C PRO A 347 48.96 10.83 29.41
N SER A 348 49.66 10.43 28.35
CA SER A 348 50.45 9.21 28.31
C SER A 348 51.49 9.26 29.45
N SER A 349 51.18 8.66 30.60
CA SER A 349 52.16 8.40 31.64
C SER A 349 53.13 7.35 31.11
N ARG A 350 54.20 7.83 30.48
CA ARG A 350 55.38 7.02 30.10
C ARG A 350 55.86 6.27 31.35
N CYS A 351 55.78 4.94 31.31
CA CYS A 351 56.58 4.08 32.17
C CYS A 351 58.06 4.37 31.90
N VAL A 352 58.73 5.00 32.86
CA VAL A 352 60.19 5.06 32.93
C VAL A 352 60.64 3.84 33.74
N CYS A 353 61.01 2.77 33.04
CA CYS A 353 61.83 1.69 33.58
C CYS A 353 63.31 2.02 33.30
N ALA A 354 64.09 2.27 34.36
CA ALA A 354 65.54 2.05 34.48
C ALA A 354 65.94 2.67 35.83
N GLY A 355 66.58 2.03 36.79
CA GLY A 355 67.39 0.82 36.79
C GLY A 355 68.53 1.08 37.77
N LYS A 356 68.55 0.36 38.89
CA LYS A 356 69.73 -0.06 39.64
C LYS A 356 69.34 -1.11 40.66
#